data_AF-A0A9E1F9P5-F1
#
_entry.id   AF-A0A9E1F9P5-F1
#
_cell.length_a   1.000
_cell.length_b   1.000
_cell.length_c   1.000
_cell.angle_alpha   90.00
_cell.angle_beta   90.00
_cell.angle_gamma   90.00
#
_symmetry.space_group_name_H-M   'P 1'
#
loop_
_entity.id
_entity.type
_entity.pdbx_description
1 polymer ?
#
loop_
_entity_poly.entity_id
_entity_poly.type
_entity_poly.pdbx_seq_one_letter_code
_entity_poly.pdbx_strand_id
1 'polypeptide(L)'
;FFGKGELSITNVSNLPSKKQMFINGLIVSVSNPKAWIFFSALLPTFLDKDDPFSLTRMCVITATLVFIEFCALNIYALGGAMLKKFLQTHLRLLEICTAIIVCTIGVLLLFR
;
A
#
# COMPACT_ATOMS: atom_id res chain seq x y z
N PHE A 1 14.46 -10.86 -30.72
CA PHE A 1 13.34 -11.22 -29.83
C PHE A 1 13.62 -10.90 -28.35
N PHE A 2 14.88 -10.88 -27.90
CA PHE A 2 15.23 -10.19 -26.65
C PHE A 2 15.58 -8.72 -26.94
N GLY A 3 14.55 -7.88 -26.97
CA GLY A 3 14.76 -6.43 -26.92
C GLY A 3 15.33 -6.10 -25.56
N LYS A 4 16.55 -5.55 -25.52
CA LYS A 4 17.04 -4.82 -24.36
C LYS A 4 15.94 -3.84 -24.00
N GLY A 5 15.38 -3.97 -22.79
CA GLY A 5 14.56 -2.92 -22.20
C GLY A 5 15.47 -1.73 -21.97
N GLU A 6 15.76 -0.99 -23.04
CA GLU A 6 16.14 0.40 -22.95
C GLU A 6 14.98 1.04 -22.19
N LEU A 7 15.19 1.22 -20.88
CA LEU A 7 14.49 2.23 -20.11
C LEU A 7 14.68 3.50 -20.91
N SER A 8 13.70 3.80 -21.76
CA SER A 8 13.51 5.13 -22.32
C SER A 8 13.32 5.99 -21.09
N ILE A 9 14.43 6.51 -20.57
CA ILE A 9 14.41 7.66 -19.70
C ILE A 9 13.97 8.77 -20.64
N THR A 10 12.66 8.79 -20.90
CA THR A 10 11.98 10.00 -21.32
C THR A 10 12.51 11.03 -20.35
N ASN A 11 13.22 12.02 -20.87
CA ASN A 11 13.71 13.13 -20.06
C ASN A 11 12.46 13.77 -19.46
N VAL A 12 12.05 13.34 -18.26
CA VAL A 12 10.93 13.92 -17.52
C VAL A 12 11.49 15.22 -16.96
N SER A 13 11.62 16.21 -17.83
CA SER A 13 12.16 17.54 -17.54
C SER A 13 11.30 18.31 -16.54
N ASN A 14 10.12 17.78 -16.20
CA ASN A 14 9.25 18.25 -15.13
C ASN A 14 8.96 17.11 -14.14
N LEU A 15 9.93 16.83 -13.26
CA LEU A 15 9.64 16.07 -12.05
C LEU A 15 8.54 16.82 -11.26
N PRO A 16 7.42 16.18 -10.91
CA PRO A 16 6.38 16.83 -10.14
C PRO A 16 6.96 17.38 -8.84
N SER A 17 6.48 18.57 -8.44
CA SER A 17 6.82 19.17 -7.15
C SER A 17 6.59 18.16 -6.02
N LYS A 18 7.39 18.22 -4.94
CA LYS A 18 7.19 17.38 -3.74
C LYS A 18 5.74 17.44 -3.24
N LYS A 19 5.11 18.62 -3.32
CA LYS A 19 3.70 18.82 -2.98
C LYS A 19 2.77 18.03 -3.89
N GLN A 20 3.06 18.03 -5.19
CA GLN A 20 2.26 17.32 -6.19
C GLN A 20 2.43 15.80 -6.07
N MET A 21 3.62 15.30 -5.76
CA MET A 21 3.84 13.89 -5.44
C MET A 21 3.06 13.46 -4.19
N PHE A 22 3.07 14.29 -3.14
CA PHE A 22 2.30 14.03 -1.92
C PHE A 22 0.79 14.00 -2.20
N ILE A 23 0.27 15.00 -2.90
CA ILE A 23 -1.17 15.08 -3.25
C ILE A 23 -1.57 13.88 -4.11
N ASN A 24 -0.76 13.51 -5.11
CA ASN A 24 -1.05 12.34 -5.93
C ASN A 24 -1.07 11.05 -5.08
N GLY A 25 -0.11 10.87 -4.19
CA GLY A 25 -0.09 9.73 -3.26
C GLY A 25 -1.30 9.71 -2.34
N LEU A 26 -1.71 10.87 -1.82
CA LEU A 26 -2.89 11.02 -0.97
C LEU A 26 -4.16 10.67 -1.75
N ILE A 27 -4.34 11.21 -2.96
CA ILE A 27 -5.51 10.93 -3.80
C ILE A 27 -5.58 9.44 -4.14
N VAL A 28 -4.47 8.81 -4.52
CA VAL A 28 -4.41 7.38 -4.84
C VAL A 28 -4.76 6.54 -3.61
N SER A 29 -4.27 6.92 -2.44
CA SER A 29 -4.53 6.21 -1.18
C SER A 29 -5.99 6.33 -0.75
N VAL A 30 -6.55 7.56 -0.78
CA VAL A 30 -7.95 7.83 -0.42
C VAL A 30 -8.91 7.21 -1.44
N SER A 31 -8.56 7.18 -2.72
CA SER A 31 -9.42 6.61 -3.76
C SER A 31 -9.41 5.09 -3.78
N ASN A 32 -8.62 4.42 -2.94
CA ASN A 32 -8.51 2.98 -2.92
C ASN A 32 -9.82 2.34 -2.41
N PRO A 33 -10.66 1.74 -3.27
CA PRO A 33 -11.96 1.20 -2.85
C PRO A 33 -11.81 0.03 -1.87
N LYS A 34 -10.67 -0.66 -1.89
CA LYS A 34 -10.36 -1.74 -0.95
C LYS A 34 -10.26 -1.22 0.48
N ALA A 35 -9.70 -0.03 0.68
CA ALA A 35 -9.58 0.59 1.99
C ALA A 35 -10.97 0.92 2.55
N TRP A 36 -11.86 1.49 1.73
CA TRP A 36 -13.23 1.81 2.12
C TRP A 36 -14.05 0.56 2.48
N ILE A 37 -13.94 -0.50 1.67
CA ILE A 37 -14.65 -1.77 1.94
C ILE A 37 -14.13 -2.42 3.23
N PHE A 38 -12.81 -2.44 3.43
CA PHE A 38 -12.21 -2.98 4.64
C PHE A 38 -12.64 -2.18 5.88
N PHE A 39 -12.60 -0.85 5.79
CA PHE A 39 -13.02 0.04 6.87
C PHE A 39 -14.50 -0.12 7.18
N SER A 40 -15.39 -0.16 6.17
CA SER A 40 -16.83 -0.32 6.38
C SER A 40 -17.20 -1.69 6.95
N ALA A 41 -16.43 -2.74 6.67
CA ALA A 41 -16.62 -4.05 7.26
C ALA A 41 -16.14 -4.12 8.72
N LEU A 42 -15.07 -3.41 9.06
CA LEU A 42 -14.49 -3.43 10.41
C LEU A 42 -15.11 -2.42 11.37
N LEU A 43 -15.47 -1.23 10.90
CA LEU A 43 -15.97 -0.15 11.74
C LEU A 43 -17.15 -0.60 12.63
N PRO A 44 -18.19 -1.32 12.12
CA PRO A 44 -19.32 -1.75 12.94
C PRO A 44 -18.93 -2.59 14.15
N THR A 45 -17.81 -3.33 14.07
CA THR A 45 -17.34 -4.19 15.18
C THR A 45 -16.79 -3.40 16.36
N PHE A 46 -16.44 -2.12 16.14
CA PHE A 46 -15.93 -1.22 17.17
C PHE A 46 -16.98 -0.24 17.70
N LEU A 47 -18.16 -0.18 17.10
CA LEU A 47 -19.26 0.68 17.54
C LEU A 47 -19.97 0.07 18.76
N ASP A 48 -20.35 0.92 19.71
CA ASP A 48 -21.14 0.51 20.87
C ASP A 48 -22.57 0.18 20.42
N LYS A 49 -23.19 -0.85 21.02
CA LYS A 49 -24.54 -1.28 20.60
C LYS A 49 -25.63 -0.30 21.02
N ASP A 50 -25.43 0.36 22.16
CA ASP A 50 -26.42 1.22 22.80
C ASP A 50 -26.25 2.70 22.41
N ASP A 51 -25.03 3.15 22.13
CA ASP A 51 -24.73 4.50 21.62
C ASP A 51 -23.59 4.46 20.56
N PRO A 52 -23.89 4.07 19.32
CA PRO A 52 -22.90 3.89 18.27
C PRO A 52 -22.26 5.21 17.79
N PHE A 53 -22.86 6.37 18.07
CA PHE A 53 -22.43 7.66 17.52
C PHE A 53 -21.84 8.62 18.55
N SER A 54 -21.48 8.12 19.73
CA SER A 54 -20.75 8.89 20.73
C SER A 54 -19.45 9.48 20.13
N LEU A 55 -19.35 10.81 20.12
CA LEU A 55 -18.22 11.53 19.51
C LEU A 55 -16.87 11.07 20.08
N THR A 56 -16.81 10.84 21.40
CA THR A 56 -15.59 10.40 22.09
C THR A 56 -15.11 9.04 21.58
N ARG A 57 -16.01 8.07 21.40
CA ARG A 57 -15.66 6.73 20.90
C ARG A 57 -15.16 6.79 19.46
N MET A 58 -15.85 7.55 18.61
CA MET A 58 -15.45 7.75 17.21
C MET A 58 -14.06 8.39 17.11
N CYS A 59 -13.75 9.38 17.94
CA CYS A 59 -12.42 9.98 18.02
C CYS A 59 -11.36 8.96 18.45
N VAL A 60 -11.64 8.14 19.47
CA VAL A 60 -10.69 7.12 19.97
C VAL A 60 -10.41 6.04 18.91
N ILE A 61 -11.45 5.52 18.26
CA ILE A 61 -11.30 4.51 17.19
C ILE A 61 -10.51 5.09 16.03
N THR A 62 -10.87 6.29 15.56
CA THR A 62 -10.17 6.98 14.46
C THR A 62 -8.70 7.23 14.81
N ALA A 63 -8.42 7.77 15.99
CA ALA A 63 -7.05 8.04 16.44
C ALA A 63 -6.21 6.75 16.50
N THR A 64 -6.80 5.66 16.99
CA THR A 64 -6.13 4.36 17.08
C THR A 64 -5.83 3.79 15.70
N LEU A 65 -6.79 3.86 14.77
CA LEU A 65 -6.60 3.40 13.39
C LEU A 65 -5.51 4.21 12.68
N VAL A 66 -5.55 5.54 12.78
CA VAL A 66 -4.53 6.43 12.20
C VAL A 66 -3.16 6.12 12.78
N PHE A 67 -3.07 5.90 14.09
CA PHE A 67 -1.81 5.56 14.75
C PHE A 67 -1.23 4.23 14.24
N ILE A 68 -2.05 3.18 14.18
CA ILE A 68 -1.62 1.86 13.68
C ILE A 68 -1.21 1.95 12.21
N GLU A 69 -1.99 2.64 11.37
CA GLU A 69 -1.67 2.81 9.96
C GLU A 69 -0.37 3.59 9.77
N PHE A 70 -0.19 4.67 10.54
CA PHE A 70 1.06 5.42 10.56
C PHE A 70 2.25 4.53 10.95
N CYS A 71 2.14 3.75 12.01
CA CYS A 71 3.19 2.80 12.42
C CYS A 71 3.48 1.78 11.32
N ALA A 72 2.46 1.18 10.72
CA ALA A 72 2.61 0.19 9.66
C ALA A 72 3.32 0.77 8.42
N LEU A 73 2.93 1.97 7.99
CA LEU A 73 3.55 2.66 6.85
C LEU A 73 5.00 3.09 7.16
N ASN A 74 5.30 3.52 8.38
CA ASN A 74 6.67 3.83 8.77
C ASN A 74 7.55 2.59 8.81
N ILE A 75 7.06 1.47 9.38
CA ILE A 75 7.76 0.19 9.36
C ILE A 75 8.01 -0.25 7.91
N TYR A 76 7.01 -0.11 7.04
CA TYR A 76 7.15 -0.42 5.62
C TYR A 76 8.20 0.46 4.93
N ALA A 77 8.18 1.78 5.15
CA ALA A 77 9.12 2.72 4.57
C ALA A 77 10.56 2.49 5.06
N LEU A 78 10.74 2.31 6.38
CA LEU A 78 12.04 2.05 7.00
C LEU A 78 12.58 0.67 6.61
N GLY A 79 11.73 -0.36 6.63
CA GLY A 79 12.08 -1.70 6.19
C GLY A 79 12.53 -1.70 4.73
N GLY A 80 11.79 -1.02 3.85
CA GLY A 80 12.17 -0.83 2.45
C GLY A 80 13.49 -0.08 2.28
N ALA A 81 13.73 0.97 3.07
CA ALA A 81 14.98 1.72 3.05
C ALA A 81 16.18 0.88 3.50
N MET A 82 16.01 0.07 4.56
CA MET A 82 17.04 -0.85 5.06
C MET A 82 17.36 -1.94 4.03
N LEU A 83 16.32 -2.52 3.42
CA LEU A 83 16.46 -3.59 2.43
C LEU A 83 16.89 -3.06 1.05
N LYS A 84 16.79 -1.76 0.78
CA LYS A 84 17.09 -1.16 -0.54
C LYS A 84 18.43 -1.60 -1.11
N LYS A 85 19.51 -1.53 -0.32
CA LYS A 85 20.85 -1.92 -0.76
C LYS A 85 20.94 -3.42 -1.07
N PHE A 86 20.35 -4.25 -0.22
CA PHE A 86 20.31 -5.71 -0.40
C PHE A 86 19.50 -6.10 -1.64
N LEU A 87 18.33 -5.48 -1.83
CA LEU A 87 17.47 -5.69 -3.00
C LEU A 87 18.17 -5.27 -4.28
N GLN A 88 18.88 -4.14 -4.31
CA GLN A 88 19.61 -3.71 -5.50
C GLN A 88 20.63 -4.75 -6.00
N THR A 89 21.25 -5.51 -5.10
CA THR A 89 22.17 -6.60 -5.47
C THR A 89 21.44 -7.88 -5.92
N HIS A 90 20.25 -8.14 -5.39
CA HIS A 90 19.49 -9.38 -5.59
C HIS A 90 18.12 -9.20 -6.28
N LEU A 91 17.95 -8.13 -7.08
CA LEU A 91 16.69 -7.79 -7.76
C LEU A 91 16.07 -8.97 -8.51
N ARG A 92 16.91 -9.74 -9.21
CA ARG A 92 16.46 -10.90 -10.00
C ARG A 92 15.82 -12.01 -9.15
N LEU A 93 16.29 -12.22 -7.92
CA LEU A 93 15.67 -13.18 -7.00
C LEU A 93 14.29 -12.67 -6.54
N LEU A 94 14.17 -11.38 -6.25
CA LEU A 94 12.89 -10.77 -5.85
C LEU A 94 11.85 -10.88 -6.98
N GLU A 95 12.26 -10.59 -8.22
CA GLU A 95 11.39 -10.70 -9.39
C GLU A 95 10.89 -12.14 -9.60
N ILE A 96 11.79 -13.13 -9.51
CA ILE A 96 11.42 -14.55 -9.65
C ILE A 96 10.48 -14.97 -8.53
N CYS A 97 10.77 -14.64 -7.28
CA CYS A 97 9.89 -14.96 -6.15
C CYS A 97 8.50 -14.34 -6.32
N THR A 98 8.44 -13.07 -6.72
CA THR A 98 7.16 -12.36 -6.95
C THR A 98 6.36 -13.03 -8.07
N ALA A 99 7.03 -13.37 -9.19
CA ALA A 99 6.39 -14.05 -10.31
C ALA A 99 5.86 -15.44 -9.90
N ILE A 100 6.64 -16.22 -9.14
CA ILE A 100 6.22 -17.54 -8.66
C ILE A 100 4.97 -17.41 -7.77
N ILE A 101 4.95 -16.46 -6.83
CA ILE A 101 3.81 -16.23 -5.94
C ILE A 101 2.57 -15.89 -6.75
N VAL A 102 2.67 -14.94 -7.69
CA VAL A 102 1.54 -14.51 -8.53
C VAL A 102 1.04 -15.63 -9.43
N CYS A 103 1.92 -16.37 -10.09
CA CYS A 103 1.55 -17.52 -10.91
C CYS A 103 0.86 -18.60 -10.08
N THR A 104 1.37 -18.89 -8.89
CA THR A 104 0.79 -19.91 -8.01
C THR A 104 -0.62 -19.50 -7.56
N ILE A 105 -0.80 -18.25 -7.14
CA ILE A 105 -2.12 -17.72 -6.78
C ILE A 105 -3.07 -17.77 -7.99
N GLY A 106 -2.61 -17.35 -9.18
CA GLY A 106 -3.40 -17.39 -10.40
C GLY A 106 -3.87 -18.80 -10.77
N VAL A 107 -2.98 -19.79 -10.67
CA VAL A 107 -3.32 -21.19 -10.92
C VAL A 107 -4.30 -21.72 -9.88
N LEU A 108 -4.08 -21.43 -8.58
CA LEU A 108 -5.00 -21.83 -7.51
C LEU A 108 -6.42 -21.25 -7.70
N LEU A 109 -6.53 -20.03 -8.22
CA LEU A 109 -7.82 -19.41 -8.54
C LEU A 109 -8.54 -20.07 -9.72
N LEU A 110 -7.83 -20.72 -10.64
CA LEU A 110 -8.44 -21.48 -11.75
C LEU A 110 -9.01 -22.82 -11.28
N PHE A 111 -8.45 -23.39 -10.22
CA PHE A 111 -8.85 -24.69 -9.68
C PHE A 111 -9.88 -24.60 -8.54
N ARG A 112 -10.41 -23.41 -8.23
CA ARG A 112 -11.33 -23.16 -7.12
C ARG A 112 -12.54 -22.37 -7.58
#